data_AF-A0A960LMN6-F1
#
_entry.id   AF-A0A960LMN6-F1
#
_cell.length_a   1.000
_cell.length_b   1.000
_cell.length_c   1.000
_cell.angle_alpha   90.00
_cell.angle_beta   90.00
_cell.angle_gamma   90.00
#
_symmetry.space_group_name_H-M   'P 1'
#
loop_
_entity.id
_entity.type
_entity.pdbx_description
1 polymer ?
#
loop_
_entity_poly.entity_id
_entity_poly.type
_entity_poly.pdbx_seq_one_letter_code
_entity_poly.pdbx_strand_id
1 'polypeptide(L)'
;MSGRAEIEALQTQRLRALISELRKGNDFYGSRLDDAGIKTGDDIASLADFIGRMPFTSKMDLVWDREEFPPYGSNLTYPVERYSRYSQSSGT
;
A
#
# COMPACT_ATOMS: atom_id res chain seq x y z
N MET A 1 4.55 -30.14 -2.04
CA MET A 1 4.99 -28.98 -2.82
C MET A 1 3.75 -28.17 -3.11
N SER A 2 3.68 -26.91 -2.68
CA SER A 2 2.49 -26.11 -2.98
C SER A 2 2.45 -25.81 -4.48
N GLY A 3 1.32 -26.08 -5.11
CA GLY A 3 1.12 -25.81 -6.54
C GLY A 3 1.08 -24.30 -6.79
N ARG A 4 1.47 -23.86 -7.99
CA ARG A 4 1.46 -22.43 -8.34
C ARG A 4 0.10 -21.75 -8.07
N ALA A 5 -1.00 -22.45 -8.35
CA ALA A 5 -2.34 -21.94 -8.11
C ALA A 5 -2.64 -21.71 -6.61
N GLU A 6 -2.14 -22.57 -5.73
CA GLU A 6 -2.28 -22.41 -4.27
C GLU A 6 -1.48 -21.20 -3.76
N ILE A 7 -0.29 -20.98 -4.31
CA ILE A 7 0.54 -19.80 -3.99
C ILE A 7 -0.19 -18.51 -4.41
N GLU A 8 -0.74 -18.46 -5.62
CA GLU A 8 -1.46 -17.28 -6.12
C GLU A 8 -2.74 -17.01 -5.32
N ALA A 9 -3.45 -18.06 -4.89
CA ALA A 9 -4.61 -17.93 -4.01
C ALA A 9 -4.22 -17.32 -2.65
N LEU A 10 -3.13 -17.80 -2.04
CA LEU A 10 -2.63 -17.27 -0.77
C LEU A 10 -2.12 -15.82 -0.90
N GLN A 11 -1.44 -15.49 -1.99
CA GLN A 11 -0.99 -14.12 -2.28
C GLN A 11 -2.17 -13.17 -2.42
N THR A 12 -3.21 -13.58 -3.16
CA THR A 12 -4.45 -12.79 -3.30
C THR A 12 -5.09 -12.58 -1.94
N GLN A 13 -5.23 -13.62 -1.12
CA GLN A 13 -5.77 -13.50 0.24
C GLN A 13 -4.98 -12.50 1.10
N ARG A 14 -3.65 -12.57 1.07
CA ARG A 14 -2.77 -11.65 1.82
C ARG A 14 -2.87 -10.21 1.31
N LEU A 15 -3.00 -10.02 0.00
CA LEU A 15 -3.22 -8.70 -0.60
C LEU A 15 -4.53 -8.08 -0.11
N ARG A 16 -5.64 -8.84 -0.09
CA ARG A 16 -6.93 -8.35 0.44
C ARG A 16 -6.83 -7.92 1.90
N ALA A 17 -6.12 -8.71 2.72
CA ALA A 17 -5.87 -8.38 4.11
C ALA A 17 -5.00 -7.11 4.26
N LEU A 18 -3.97 -6.96 3.44
CA LEU A 18 -3.11 -5.77 3.42
C LEU A 18 -3.90 -4.51 3.04
N ILE A 19 -4.73 -4.57 2.00
CA ILE A 19 -5.60 -3.44 1.60
C ILE A 19 -6.53 -3.05 2.75
N SER A 20 -7.11 -4.04 3.43
CA SER A 20 -7.98 -3.80 4.58
C SER A 20 -7.22 -3.15 5.74
N GLU A 21 -5.94 -3.47 5.93
CA GLU A 21 -5.09 -2.82 6.93
C GLU A 21 -4.74 -1.38 6.56
N LEU A 22 -4.32 -1.13 5.31
CA LEU A 22 -4.00 0.21 4.82
C LEU A 22 -5.20 1.15 4.94
N ARG A 23 -6.41 0.66 4.66
CA ARG A 23 -7.66 1.43 4.78
C ARG A 23 -7.98 1.90 6.19
N LYS A 24 -7.33 1.38 7.23
CA LYS A 24 -7.56 1.82 8.62
C LYS A 24 -6.93 3.18 8.94
N GLY A 25 -5.94 3.63 8.16
CA GLY A 25 -5.28 4.91 8.46
C GLY A 25 -4.08 5.29 7.59
N ASN A 26 -3.82 4.62 6.45
CA ASN A 26 -2.80 5.06 5.51
C ASN A 26 -3.43 6.01 4.48
N ASP A 27 -3.26 7.31 4.68
CA ASP A 27 -3.87 8.34 3.84
C ASP A 27 -3.28 8.35 2.41
N PHE A 28 -1.96 8.13 2.30
CA PHE A 28 -1.26 8.06 1.00
C PHE A 28 -1.83 6.97 0.08
N TYR A 29 -1.96 5.74 0.57
CA TYR A 29 -2.54 4.65 -0.20
C TYR A 29 -4.07 4.68 -0.19
N GLY A 30 -4.71 5.26 0.82
CA GLY A 30 -6.17 5.41 0.88
C GLY A 30 -6.70 6.15 -0.34
N SER A 31 -6.13 7.33 -0.64
CA SER A 31 -6.46 8.11 -1.83
C SER A 31 -6.21 7.34 -3.13
N ARG A 32 -5.04 6.70 -3.28
CA ARG A 32 -4.71 5.90 -4.47
C ARG A 32 -5.63 4.70 -4.68
N LEU A 33 -6.02 4.02 -3.60
CA LEU A 33 -7.00 2.93 -3.65
C LEU A 33 -8.37 3.45 -4.05
N ASP A 34 -8.74 4.67 -3.64
CA ASP A 34 -9.99 5.31 -4.06
C ASP A 34 -9.99 5.64 -5.56
N ASP A 35 -8.90 6.19 -6.08
CA ASP A 35 -8.72 6.49 -7.51
C ASP A 35 -8.74 5.22 -8.37
N ALA A 36 -8.20 4.11 -7.84
CA ALA A 36 -8.27 2.78 -8.48
C ALA A 36 -9.63 2.09 -8.28
N GLY A 37 -10.58 2.71 -7.58
CA GLY A 37 -11.92 2.19 -7.29
C GLY A 37 -11.95 0.98 -6.33
N ILE A 38 -10.90 0.75 -5.54
CA ILE A 38 -10.73 -0.39 -4.64
C ILE A 38 -11.14 0.03 -3.23
N LYS A 39 -12.39 -0.17 -2.82
CA LYS A 39 -12.89 0.27 -1.50
C LYS A 39 -12.52 -0.70 -0.39
N THR A 40 -12.54 -1.99 -0.68
CA THR A 40 -12.22 -3.08 0.25
C THR A 40 -11.28 -4.07 -0.38
N GLY A 41 -10.67 -4.95 0.43
CA GLY A 41 -9.88 -6.06 -0.10
C GLY A 41 -10.69 -7.00 -1.00
N ASP A 42 -11.98 -7.18 -0.72
CA ASP A 42 -12.85 -8.08 -1.48
C ASP A 42 -13.14 -7.61 -2.91
N ASP A 43 -12.89 -6.33 -3.21
CA ASP A 43 -12.98 -5.78 -4.57
C ASP A 43 -11.88 -6.29 -5.51
N ILE A 44 -10.86 -7.01 -4.99
CA ILE A 44 -9.76 -7.57 -5.77
C ILE A 44 -10.04 -9.03 -6.08
N ALA A 45 -10.33 -9.34 -7.34
CA ALA A 45 -10.63 -10.71 -7.77
C ALA A 45 -9.37 -11.60 -7.85
N SER A 46 -8.23 -11.02 -8.24
CA SER A 46 -6.95 -11.72 -8.42
C SER A 46 -5.77 -10.75 -8.37
N LEU A 47 -4.54 -11.27 -8.32
CA LEU A 47 -3.34 -10.44 -8.48
C LEU A 47 -3.33 -9.67 -9.82
N ALA A 48 -3.79 -10.29 -10.91
CA ALA A 48 -3.83 -9.66 -12.22
C ALA A 48 -4.81 -8.47 -12.28
N ASP A 49 -5.96 -8.62 -11.61
CA ASP A 49 -6.95 -7.54 -11.45
C ASP A 49 -6.34 -6.35 -10.69
N PHE A 50 -5.66 -6.61 -9.56
CA PHE A 50 -4.96 -5.56 -8.83
C PHE A 50 -3.88 -4.86 -9.66
N ILE A 51 -3.05 -5.63 -10.38
CA ILE A 51 -1.98 -5.09 -11.25
C ILE A 51 -2.56 -4.21 -12.37
N GLY A 52 -3.73 -4.57 -12.91
CA GLY A 52 -4.38 -3.78 -13.97
C GLY A 52 -4.98 -2.46 -13.48
N ARG A 53 -5.28 -2.35 -12.18
CA ARG A 53 -5.97 -1.18 -11.59
C ARG A 53 -5.04 -0.22 -10.86
N MET A 54 -4.06 -0.75 -10.14
CA MET A 54 -3.20 0.07 -9.29
C MET A 54 -2.00 0.63 -10.06
N PRO A 55 -1.75 1.95 -9.98
CA PRO A 55 -0.53 2.53 -10.52
C PRO A 55 0.68 2.10 -9.68
N PHE A 56 1.86 2.12 -10.31
CA PHE A 56 3.12 1.98 -9.57
C PHE A 56 3.32 3.18 -8.62
N THR A 57 3.97 2.91 -7.49
CA THR A 57 4.46 3.98 -6.60
C THR A 57 5.89 4.33 -6.99
N SER A 58 6.10 5.58 -7.41
CA SER A 58 7.42 6.08 -7.79
C SER A 58 8.21 6.60 -6.59
N LYS A 59 9.52 6.81 -6.74
CA LYS A 59 10.31 7.51 -5.73
C LYS A 59 9.79 8.93 -5.50
N MET A 60 9.47 9.64 -6.57
CA MET A 60 9.03 11.04 -6.51
C MET A 60 7.70 11.19 -5.77
N ASP A 61 6.83 10.20 -5.89
CA ASP A 61 5.57 10.15 -5.15
C ASP A 61 5.80 10.27 -3.63
N LEU A 62 6.81 9.55 -3.12
CA LEU A 62 7.16 9.55 -1.70
C LEU A 62 7.93 10.81 -1.28
N VAL A 63 8.70 11.41 -2.20
CA VAL A 63 9.39 12.68 -1.96
C VAL A 63 8.37 13.80 -1.80
N TRP A 64 7.45 13.94 -2.75
CA TRP A 64 6.42 14.97 -2.71
C TRP A 64 5.46 14.80 -1.54
N ASP A 65 5.02 13.57 -1.24
CA ASP A 65 4.21 13.27 -0.06
C ASP A 65 4.89 13.77 1.24
N ARG A 66 6.20 13.57 1.35
CA ARG A 66 6.95 14.01 2.53
C ARG A 66 7.13 15.53 2.60
N GLU A 67 7.26 16.19 1.46
CA GLU A 67 7.35 17.66 1.38
C GLU A 67 6.01 18.32 1.74
N GLU A 68 4.90 17.73 1.31
CA GLU A 68 3.54 18.22 1.58
C GLU A 68 3.10 17.93 3.02
N PHE A 69 3.43 16.75 3.55
CA PHE A 69 3.04 16.28 4.89
C PHE A 69 4.25 16.04 5.82
N PRO A 70 4.96 17.10 6.24
CA PRO A 70 6.12 16.94 7.13
C PRO A 70 5.72 16.39 8.51
N PRO A 71 6.60 15.64 9.21
CA PRO A 71 8.00 15.34 8.83
C PRO A 71 8.20 14.00 8.08
N TYR A 72 7.17 13.14 8.03
CA TYR A 72 7.29 11.75 7.56
C TYR A 72 6.48 11.41 6.30
N GLY A 73 5.65 12.32 5.81
CA GLY A 73 4.66 12.04 4.78
C GLY A 73 3.35 11.50 5.36
N SER A 74 2.39 11.27 4.48
CA SER A 74 1.09 10.66 4.81
C SER A 74 1.09 9.13 4.63
N ASN A 75 2.19 8.55 4.16
CA ASN A 75 2.36 7.10 3.96
C ASN A 75 2.67 6.32 5.26
N LEU A 76 2.02 6.68 6.36
CA LEU A 76 2.07 5.93 7.61
C LEU A 76 0.78 5.12 7.77
N THR A 77 0.90 3.82 8.06
CA THR A 77 -0.28 2.96 8.32
C THR A 77 -0.72 3.00 9.78
N TYR A 78 0.20 3.33 10.68
CA TYR A 78 -0.03 3.34 12.12
C TYR A 78 0.24 4.73 12.71
N PRO A 79 -0.20 5.00 13.96
CA PRO A 79 0.25 6.17 14.70
C PRO A 79 1.77 6.18 14.90
N VAL A 80 2.37 7.37 14.94
CA VAL A 80 3.83 7.57 15.01
C VAL A 80 4.46 6.84 16.22
N GLU A 81 3.73 6.72 17.32
CA GLU A 81 4.19 6.08 18.56
C GLU A 81 4.45 4.58 18.41
N ARG A 82 3.94 3.94 17.34
CA ARG A 82 4.20 2.52 17.05
C ARG A 82 5.48 2.29 16.24
N TYR A 83 6.13 3.34 15.75
CA TYR A 83 7.38 3.23 15.01
C TYR A 83 8.56 3.35 15.96
N SER A 84 9.41 2.32 16.00
CA SER A 84 10.59 2.28 16.87
C SER A 84 11.88 2.76 16.20
N ARG A 85 11.86 2.96 14.88
CA ARG A 85 13.05 3.31 14.10
C ARG A 85 12.69 4.25 12.95
N TYR A 86 13.51 5.28 12.79
CA TYR A 86 13.53 6.13 11.60
C TYR A 86 14.76 5.81 10.76
N SER A 87 14.62 5.84 9.44
CA SER A 87 15.71 5.66 8.48
C SER A 87 15.44 6.49 7.24
N GLN A 88 16.50 6.96 6.59
CA GLN A 88 16.42 7.78 5.39
C GLN A 88 17.43 7.28 4.36
N SER A 89 17.07 7.33 3.08
CA SER A 89 18.01 7.07 1.99
C SER A 89 19.03 8.22 1.89
N SER A 90 20.28 7.91 1.57
CA SER A 90 21.38 8.87 1.50
C SER A 90 21.42 9.70 0.20
N GLY A 91 20.36 9.74 -0.62
CA GLY A 91 20.43 10.28 -1.98
C GLY A 91 19.17 10.99 -2.48
N THR A 92 19.42 12.16 -3.09
CA THR A 92 18.54 13.08 -3.83
C THR A 92 17.41 12.39 -4.57
#